data_AF-A0A929H6J5-F1
#
_entry.id   AF-A0A929H6J5-F1
#
_cell.length_a   1.000
_cell.length_b   1.000
_cell.length_c   1.000
_cell.angle_alpha   90.00
_cell.angle_beta   90.00
_cell.angle_gamma   90.00
#
_symmetry.space_group_name_H-M   'P 1'
#
loop_
_entity.id
_entity.type
_entity.pdbx_description
1 polymer ?
#
loop_
_entity_poly.entity_id
_entity_poly.type
_entity_poly.pdbx_seq_one_letter_code
_entity_poly.pdbx_strand_id
1 'polypeptide(L)'
;MRDIKILGWPEEHLEPALVATPGTSATWIPDDAIQDLPMPGFYTLGHTTGVFVTTNIAQDVVYRMVKSYVDNWGEFVNAWPSGADWIPLETDLALLNGIIEMVGMPPLHAGVVQLMIERGHEVPPELIGPEYDGNAANS
;
A
#
# COMPACT_ATOMS: atom_id res chain seq x y z
N MET A 1 9.47 1.71 36.30
CA MET A 1 9.33 1.42 34.86
C MET A 1 9.04 -0.07 34.74
N ARG A 2 8.08 -0.50 33.92
CA ARG A 2 7.84 -1.94 33.71
C ARG A 2 8.94 -2.46 32.78
N ASP A 3 9.57 -3.57 33.14
CA ASP A 3 10.53 -4.27 32.27
C ASP A 3 9.73 -4.97 31.17
N ILE A 4 9.68 -4.37 29.99
CA ILE A 4 8.97 -4.87 28.81
C ILE A 4 10.00 -5.16 27.73
N LYS A 5 9.81 -6.24 26.99
CA LYS A 5 10.62 -6.59 25.82
C LYS A 5 9.70 -6.97 24.67
N ILE A 6 10.08 -6.59 23.46
CA ILE A 6 9.42 -7.07 22.24
C ILE A 6 10.18 -8.30 21.74
N LEU A 7 9.43 -9.34 21.39
CA LEU A 7 9.97 -10.55 20.79
C LEU A 7 9.82 -10.45 19.29
N GLY A 8 10.94 -10.31 18.59
CA GLY A 8 10.99 -10.40 17.14
C GLY A 8 10.89 -11.84 16.65
N TRP A 9 10.57 -11.97 15.36
CA TRP A 9 10.65 -13.23 14.64
C TRP A 9 12.11 -13.57 14.32
N PRO A 10 12.58 -14.78 14.64
CA PRO A 10 13.82 -15.31 14.08
C PRO A 10 13.72 -15.42 12.55
N GLU A 11 14.80 -15.14 11.84
CA GLU A 11 14.81 -15.13 10.38
C GLU A 11 14.42 -16.50 9.79
N GLU A 12 14.87 -17.60 10.41
CA GLU A 12 14.54 -18.95 9.98
C GLU A 12 13.05 -19.30 10.07
N HIS A 13 12.26 -18.49 10.77
CA HIS A 13 10.82 -18.67 10.92
C HIS A 13 9.99 -17.74 10.04
N LEU A 14 10.61 -16.76 9.35
CA LEU A 14 9.88 -15.80 8.53
C LEU A 14 9.24 -16.47 7.32
N GLU A 15 10.01 -17.21 6.52
CA GLU A 15 9.47 -17.85 5.30
C GLU A 15 8.31 -18.82 5.61
N PRO A 16 8.42 -19.76 6.57
CA PRO A 16 7.28 -20.59 6.96
C PRO A 16 6.07 -19.79 7.43
N ALA A 17 6.28 -18.68 8.14
CA ALA A 17 5.19 -17.82 8.60
C ALA A 17 4.49 -17.13 7.42
N LEU A 18 5.24 -16.54 6.47
CA LEU A 18 4.68 -15.86 5.29
C LEU A 18 3.88 -16.82 4.40
N VAL A 19 4.33 -18.07 4.26
CA VAL A 19 3.59 -19.11 3.54
C VAL A 19 2.27 -19.44 4.26
N ALA A 20 2.28 -19.50 5.59
CA ALA A 20 1.10 -19.80 6.39
C ALA A 20 0.11 -18.63 6.49
N THR A 21 0.57 -17.39 6.29
CA THR A 21 -0.25 -16.17 6.37
C THR A 21 -0.15 -15.33 5.09
N PRO A 22 -0.83 -15.74 4.00
CA PRO A 22 -0.85 -14.97 2.75
C PRO A 22 -1.32 -13.53 2.98
N GLY A 23 -0.68 -12.57 2.29
CA GLY A 23 -0.97 -11.13 2.43
C GLY A 23 -0.20 -10.42 3.56
N THR A 24 0.69 -11.14 4.25
CA THR A 24 1.61 -10.59 5.24
C THR A 24 3.01 -10.40 4.62
N SER A 25 3.78 -9.43 5.10
CA SER A 25 5.19 -9.24 4.75
C SER A 25 6.10 -9.36 5.97
N ALA A 26 7.36 -9.75 5.77
CA ALA A 26 8.38 -9.59 6.79
C ALA A 26 8.77 -8.11 6.85
N THR A 27 8.70 -7.49 8.03
CA THR A 27 9.00 -6.08 8.26
C THR A 27 10.13 -5.95 9.26
N TRP A 28 11.21 -5.28 8.88
CA TRP A 28 12.31 -4.95 9.78
C TRP A 28 11.99 -3.69 10.58
N ILE A 29 12.07 -3.78 11.91
CA ILE A 29 12.02 -2.64 12.81
C ILE A 29 13.46 -2.30 13.19
N PRO A 30 13.96 -1.10 12.87
CA PRO A 30 15.34 -0.73 13.17
C PRO A 30 15.55 -0.52 14.67
N ASP A 31 16.83 -0.53 15.07
CA ASP A 31 17.27 -0.23 16.43
C ASP A 31 16.63 1.07 16.93
N ASP A 32 16.15 1.05 18.17
CA ASP A 32 15.59 2.20 18.87
C ASP A 32 14.44 2.92 18.13
N ALA A 33 13.74 2.23 17.22
CA ALA A 33 12.56 2.76 16.53
C ALA A 33 11.42 3.18 17.49
N ILE A 34 11.40 2.64 18.71
CA ILE A 34 10.45 2.99 19.76
C ILE A 34 11.20 3.77 20.83
N GLN A 35 11.01 5.09 20.86
CA GLN A 35 11.80 6.00 21.71
C GLN A 35 11.75 5.64 23.20
N ASP A 36 10.60 5.18 23.69
CA ASP A 36 10.41 4.79 25.10
C ASP A 36 10.87 3.36 25.41
N LEU A 37 11.35 2.62 24.40
CA LEU A 37 11.82 1.25 24.51
C LEU A 37 13.07 1.01 23.64
N PRO A 38 14.26 1.45 24.08
CA PRO A 38 15.51 1.21 23.37
C PRO A 38 15.78 -0.29 23.27
N MET A 39 15.96 -0.80 22.05
CA MET A 39 16.10 -2.23 21.78
C MET A 39 16.79 -2.49 20.44
N PRO A 40 17.50 -3.62 20.31
CA PRO A 40 18.04 -4.04 19.02
C PRO A 40 16.90 -4.24 18.01
N GLY A 41 17.19 -3.97 16.75
CA GLY A 41 16.26 -4.18 15.66
C GLY A 41 15.83 -5.63 15.54
N PHE A 42 14.65 -5.82 14.95
CA PHE A 42 14.02 -7.12 14.89
C PHE A 42 13.05 -7.22 13.71
N TYR A 43 12.84 -8.44 13.23
CA TYR A 43 11.76 -8.71 12.27
C TYR A 43 10.42 -8.88 12.97
N THR A 44 9.38 -8.37 12.34
CA THR A 44 7.98 -8.65 12.65
C THR A 44 7.21 -8.96 11.37
N LEU A 45 5.94 -9.32 11.54
CA LEU A 45 5.00 -9.50 10.44
C LEU A 45 4.19 -8.22 10.25
N GLY A 46 4.28 -7.65 9.05
CA GLY A 46 3.57 -6.45 8.62
C GLY A 46 2.36 -6.77 7.74
N HIS A 47 1.35 -5.92 7.79
CA HIS A 47 0.21 -5.97 6.87
C HIS A 47 0.08 -4.64 6.17
N THR A 48 -0.19 -4.67 4.88
CA THR A 48 -0.52 -3.45 4.16
C THR A 48 -1.96 -3.04 4.46
N THR A 49 -2.17 -1.78 4.79
CA THR A 49 -3.50 -1.20 4.93
C THR A 49 -3.84 -0.47 3.64
N GLY A 50 -5.03 -0.72 3.10
CA GLY A 50 -5.52 -0.07 1.89
C GLY A 50 -6.95 0.43 2.07
N VAL A 51 -7.40 1.27 1.13
CA VAL A 51 -8.79 1.77 1.08
C VAL A 51 -9.51 1.07 -0.06
N PHE A 52 -10.59 0.38 0.27
CA PHE A 52 -11.49 -0.23 -0.70
C PHE A 52 -12.77 0.58 -0.80
N VAL A 53 -13.23 0.80 -2.03
CA VAL A 53 -14.49 1.47 -2.34
C VAL A 53 -15.32 0.60 -3.27
N THR A 54 -16.63 0.83 -3.27
CA THR A 54 -17.54 0.13 -4.18
C THR A 54 -17.47 0.72 -5.58
N THR A 55 -17.64 -0.09 -6.62
CA THR A 55 -17.77 0.36 -8.03
C THR A 55 -19.02 1.21 -8.31
N ASN A 56 -19.93 1.36 -7.34
CA ASN A 56 -21.08 2.27 -7.44
C ASN A 56 -20.69 3.74 -7.30
N ILE A 57 -19.48 4.04 -6.83
CA ILE A 57 -18.98 5.41 -6.79
C ILE A 57 -18.56 5.81 -8.20
N ALA A 58 -18.99 6.98 -8.66
CA ALA A 58 -18.67 7.43 -10.01
C ALA A 58 -17.14 7.58 -10.21
N GLN A 59 -16.67 7.24 -11.41
CA GLN A 59 -15.24 7.30 -11.80
C GLN A 59 -14.62 8.67 -11.48
N ASP A 60 -15.31 9.75 -11.82
CA ASP A 60 -14.86 11.14 -11.62
C ASP A 60 -14.68 11.48 -10.13
N VAL A 61 -15.52 10.92 -9.25
CA VAL A 61 -15.42 11.12 -7.80
C VAL A 61 -14.15 10.46 -7.27
N VAL A 62 -13.92 9.19 -7.61
CA VAL A 62 -12.71 8.48 -7.14
C VAL A 62 -11.45 9.05 -7.76
N TYR A 63 -11.49 9.45 -9.04
CA TYR A 63 -10.39 10.17 -9.68
C TYR A 63 -10.00 11.42 -8.88
N ARG A 64 -10.97 12.29 -8.55
CA ARG A 64 -10.71 13.50 -7.75
C ARG A 64 -10.19 13.18 -6.34
N MET A 65 -10.74 12.15 -5.69
CA MET A 65 -10.28 11.73 -4.36
C MET A 65 -8.80 11.32 -4.39
N VAL A 66 -8.42 10.43 -5.31
CA VAL A 66 -7.07 9.90 -5.39
C VAL A 66 -6.10 10.98 -5.90
N LYS A 67 -6.50 11.78 -6.89
CA LYS A 67 -5.70 12.91 -7.37
C LYS A 67 -5.41 13.92 -6.25
N SER A 68 -6.40 14.25 -5.43
CA SER A 68 -6.20 15.14 -4.27
C SER A 68 -5.18 14.57 -3.30
N TYR A 69 -5.18 13.27 -3.07
CA TYR A 69 -4.19 12.60 -2.23
C TYR A 69 -2.79 12.63 -2.85
N VAL A 70 -2.66 12.22 -4.12
CA VAL A 70 -1.38 12.17 -4.85
C VAL A 70 -0.74 13.55 -4.97
N ASP A 71 -1.52 14.57 -5.37
CA ASP A 71 -1.01 15.93 -5.58
C ASP A 71 -0.60 16.63 -4.28
N ASN A 72 -1.16 16.21 -3.15
CA ASN A 72 -0.88 16.80 -1.84
C ASN A 72 -0.12 15.84 -0.91
N TRP A 73 0.57 14.84 -1.47
CA TRP A 73 1.29 13.83 -0.70
C TRP A 73 2.29 14.43 0.31
N GLY A 74 2.95 15.53 -0.06
CA GLY A 74 3.87 16.23 0.84
C GLY A 74 3.20 16.72 2.13
N GLU A 75 1.94 17.17 2.08
CA GLU A 75 1.19 17.55 3.29
C GLU A 75 0.89 16.33 4.16
N PHE A 76 0.53 15.21 3.52
CA PHE A 76 0.29 13.95 4.22
C PHE A 76 1.56 13.43 4.91
N VAL A 77 2.70 13.44 4.23
CA VAL A 77 4.01 13.04 4.81
C VAL A 77 4.41 13.95 5.97
N ASN A 78 4.11 15.26 5.90
CA ASN A 78 4.36 16.16 7.03
C ASN A 78 3.54 15.78 8.28
N ALA A 79 2.32 15.28 8.09
CA ALA A 79 1.48 14.79 9.19
C ALA A 79 1.87 13.38 9.66
N TRP A 80 2.37 12.53 8.75
CA TRP A 80 2.80 11.17 9.03
C TRP A 80 4.13 10.84 8.32
N PRO A 81 5.27 11.19 8.95
CA PRO A 81 6.59 11.04 8.33
C PRO A 81 6.98 9.60 7.96
N SER A 82 6.36 8.59 8.58
CA SER A 82 6.60 7.18 8.22
C SER A 82 6.18 6.84 6.79
N GLY A 83 5.36 7.68 6.14
CA GLY A 83 5.00 7.52 4.73
C GLY A 83 6.01 8.13 3.76
N ALA A 84 7.09 8.77 4.22
CA ALA A 84 7.98 9.56 3.34
C ALA A 84 8.59 8.76 2.18
N ASP A 85 8.88 7.48 2.40
CA ASP A 85 9.46 6.58 1.38
C ASP A 85 8.41 6.01 0.41
N TRP A 86 7.12 6.24 0.67
CA TRP A 86 6.05 5.83 -0.23
C TRP A 86 5.92 6.84 -1.37
N ILE A 87 5.98 6.35 -2.61
CA ILE A 87 5.73 7.13 -3.82
C ILE A 87 4.32 6.76 -4.29
N PRO A 88 3.32 7.65 -4.16
CA PRO A 88 1.96 7.36 -4.55
C PRO A 88 1.87 6.84 -5.99
N LEU A 89 0.96 5.91 -6.25
CA LEU A 89 0.81 5.17 -7.52
C LEU A 89 1.94 4.19 -7.83
N GLU A 90 3.21 4.58 -7.73
CA GLU A 90 4.36 3.70 -8.02
C GLU A 90 4.50 2.57 -6.99
N THR A 91 4.56 2.93 -5.71
CA THR A 91 4.64 1.95 -4.62
C THR A 91 3.35 1.14 -4.53
N ASP A 92 2.20 1.77 -4.82
CA ASP A 92 0.91 1.08 -4.87
C ASP A 92 0.92 -0.02 -5.95
N LEU A 93 1.35 0.29 -7.17
CA LEU A 93 1.42 -0.69 -8.27
C LEU A 93 2.40 -1.84 -7.96
N ALA A 94 3.58 -1.53 -7.43
CA ALA A 94 4.56 -2.54 -7.05
C ALA A 94 3.99 -3.50 -6.00
N LEU A 95 3.29 -2.95 -5.01
CA LEU A 95 2.62 -3.74 -3.98
C LEU A 95 1.51 -4.61 -4.56
N LEU A 96 0.63 -4.03 -5.38
CA LEU A 96 -0.51 -4.73 -5.96
C LEU A 96 -0.06 -5.92 -6.80
N ASN A 97 0.98 -5.76 -7.63
CA ASN A 97 1.54 -6.87 -8.41
C ASN A 97 1.98 -8.04 -7.52
N GLY A 98 2.64 -7.77 -6.39
CA GLY A 98 3.03 -8.81 -5.44
C GLY A 98 1.84 -9.44 -4.70
N ILE A 99 0.80 -8.66 -4.40
CA ILE A 99 -0.37 -9.13 -3.64
C ILE A 99 -1.36 -9.92 -4.52
N ILE A 100 -1.57 -9.53 -5.78
CA ILE A 100 -2.51 -10.20 -6.70
C ILE A 100 -2.16 -11.67 -6.85
N GLU A 101 -0.88 -11.98 -7.03
CA GLU A 101 -0.39 -13.35 -7.15
C GLU A 101 -0.64 -14.17 -5.87
N MET A 102 -0.65 -13.53 -4.70
CA MET A 102 -0.76 -14.19 -3.40
C MET A 102 -2.20 -14.36 -2.89
N VAL A 103 -3.08 -13.38 -3.13
CA VAL A 103 -4.41 -13.34 -2.48
C VAL A 103 -5.57 -12.96 -3.41
N GLY A 104 -5.32 -12.74 -4.71
CA GLY A 104 -6.39 -12.46 -5.68
C GLY A 104 -7.15 -11.16 -5.39
N MET A 105 -6.43 -10.03 -5.37
CA MET A 105 -7.03 -8.72 -5.11
C MET A 105 -8.08 -8.34 -6.18
N PRO A 106 -9.15 -7.62 -5.78
CA PRO A 106 -10.11 -7.08 -6.74
C PRO A 106 -9.44 -6.02 -7.64
N PRO A 107 -10.00 -5.77 -8.85
CA PRO A 107 -9.50 -4.74 -9.75
C PRO A 107 -9.46 -3.35 -9.09
N LEU A 108 -8.62 -2.48 -9.64
CA LEU A 108 -8.59 -1.07 -9.28
C LEU A 108 -9.86 -0.38 -9.77
N HIS A 109 -10.36 0.54 -8.95
CA HIS A 109 -11.48 1.39 -9.34
C HIS A 109 -11.11 2.24 -10.56
N ALA A 110 -12.03 2.39 -11.52
CA ALA A 110 -11.81 3.13 -12.77
C ALA A 110 -11.14 4.52 -12.61
N GLY A 111 -11.51 5.27 -11.58
CA GLY A 111 -10.90 6.59 -11.28
C GLY A 111 -9.41 6.52 -10.90
N VAL A 112 -8.96 5.42 -10.29
CA VAL A 112 -7.54 5.15 -10.02
C VAL A 112 -6.82 4.82 -11.32
N VAL A 113 -7.40 3.92 -12.13
CA VAL A 113 -6.86 3.52 -13.44
C VAL A 113 -6.65 4.73 -14.34
N GLN A 114 -7.65 5.62 -14.41
CA GLN A 114 -7.57 6.88 -15.14
C GLN A 114 -6.35 7.71 -14.71
N LEU A 115 -6.18 7.94 -13.41
CA LEU A 115 -5.08 8.75 -12.89
C LEU A 115 -3.71 8.10 -13.15
N MET A 116 -3.60 6.78 -12.99
CA MET A 116 -2.36 6.04 -13.26
C MET A 116 -1.94 6.21 -14.73
N ILE A 117 -2.88 6.05 -15.66
CA ILE A 117 -2.63 6.23 -17.10
C ILE A 117 -2.26 7.70 -17.40
N GLU A 118 -2.97 8.67 -16.82
CA GLU A 118 -2.66 10.11 -16.98
C GLU A 118 -1.23 10.44 -16.51
N ARG A 119 -0.75 9.76 -15.46
CA ARG A 119 0.61 9.92 -14.92
C ARG A 119 1.67 9.06 -15.63
N GLY A 120 1.29 8.36 -16.69
CA GLY A 120 2.21 7.59 -17.54
C GLY A 120 2.55 6.21 -17.00
N HIS A 121 1.78 5.68 -16.04
CA HIS A 121 1.94 4.31 -15.57
C HIS A 121 1.18 3.33 -16.47
N GLU A 122 1.80 2.19 -16.75
CA GLU A 122 1.12 1.04 -17.36
C GLU A 122 0.35 0.29 -16.28
N VAL A 123 -0.96 0.17 -16.45
CA VAL A 123 -1.82 -0.60 -15.53
C VAL A 123 -2.02 -2.01 -16.10
N PRO A 124 -1.69 -3.07 -15.36
CA PRO A 124 -1.95 -4.45 -15.77
C PRO A 124 -3.42 -4.69 -16.14
N PRO A 125 -3.74 -5.38 -17.25
CA PRO A 125 -5.12 -5.57 -17.69
C PRO A 125 -6.05 -6.21 -16.64
N GLU A 126 -5.52 -7.11 -15.81
CA GLU A 126 -6.21 -7.77 -14.71
C GLU A 126 -6.63 -6.83 -13.58
N LEU A 127 -5.96 -5.67 -13.47
CA LEU A 127 -6.28 -4.62 -12.52
C LEU A 127 -7.30 -3.61 -13.06
N ILE A 128 -7.66 -3.69 -14.34
CA ILE A 128 -8.62 -2.77 -14.94
C ILE A 128 -10.03 -3.34 -14.75
N GLY A 129 -10.82 -2.67 -13.88
CA GLY A 129 -12.22 -3.02 -13.66
C GLY A 129 -13.09 -2.83 -14.90
N PRO A 130 -14.17 -3.62 -15.07
CA PRO A 130 -15.07 -3.53 -16.23
C PRO A 130 -15.82 -2.19 -16.32
N GLU A 131 -15.85 -1.40 -15.24
CA GLU A 131 -16.47 -0.09 -15.18
C GLU A 131 -15.59 1.04 -15.74
N TYR A 132 -14.34 0.76 -16.11
CA TYR A 132 -13.46 1.75 -16.72
C TYR A 132 -13.90 2.09 -18.15
N ASP A 133 -14.24 3.36 -18.39
CA ASP A 133 -14.82 3.83 -19.66
C ASP A 133 -13.80 4.27 -20.72
N GLY A 134 -12.50 4.21 -20.41
CA GLY A 134 -11.41 4.58 -21.31
C GLY A 134 -11.25 6.08 -21.59
N ASN A 135 -12.11 6.94 -21.02
CA ASN A 135 -12.04 8.39 -21.23
C ASN A 135 -11.10 9.05 -20.20
N ALA A 136 -9.79 8.89 -20.39
CA ALA A 136 -8.79 9.60 -19.61
C ALA A 136 -8.61 11.08 -20.03
N ALA A 137 -9.34 11.56 -21.03
CA ALA A 137 -9.22 12.92 -21.54
C ALA A 137 -10.61 13.54 -21.72
N ASN A 138 -10.89 14.59 -20.95
CA ASN A 138 -11.90 15.67 -21.14
C ASN A 138 -12.75 15.94 -19.89
N SER A 139 -12.14 16.52 -18.85
CA SER A 139 -12.81 17.49 -17.96
C SER A 139 -11.79 18.35 -17.23
#